data_AF-R5QIV6-F1
#
_entry.id   AF-R5QIV6-F1
#
_cell.length_a   1.000
_cell.length_b   1.000
_cell.length_c   1.000
_cell.angle_alpha   90.00
_cell.angle_beta   90.00
_cell.angle_gamma   90.00
#
_symmetry.space_group_name_H-M   'P 1'
#
loop_
_entity.id
_entity.type
_entity.pdbx_description
1 polymer ?
#
loop_
_entity_poly.entity_id
_entity_poly.type
_entity_poly.pdbx_seq_one_letter_code
_entity_poly.pdbx_strand_id
1 'polypeptide(L)'
;MKKKFFSAALAAAMVVTSVFSTTSVAGAAENETAVPYGKVTVEQKDNTVTIGNDAIKRTFSTADKKLSTTEIVNKRTGGEGTTFTPQEGSEEFVVKTTKEQKGSITLEAINRDGWTATADSYQNASGDSDGPASNLLDGRTESIWHSNYGGGWTR
;
A
#
# COMPACT_ATOMS: atom_id res chain seq x y z
N MET A 1 -51.60 -43.63 -12.01
CA MET A 1 -50.50 -43.45 -12.99
C MET A 1 -50.86 -42.28 -13.90
N LYS A 2 -50.15 -41.15 -13.81
CA LYS A 2 -50.35 -39.99 -14.71
C LYS A 2 -48.97 -39.47 -15.10
N LYS A 3 -48.49 -39.86 -16.29
CA LYS A 3 -47.28 -39.33 -16.91
C LYS A 3 -47.63 -37.97 -17.50
N LYS A 4 -46.93 -36.91 -17.10
CA LYS A 4 -47.01 -35.60 -17.75
C LYS A 4 -45.61 -35.19 -18.19
N PHE A 5 -45.57 -34.68 -19.41
CA PHE A 5 -44.43 -34.53 -20.28
C PHE A 5 -43.47 -33.44 -19.78
N PHE A 6 -42.18 -33.70 -19.98
CA PHE A 6 -41.10 -32.73 -19.81
C PHE A 6 -41.28 -31.57 -20.79
N SER A 7 -41.13 -30.34 -20.32
CA SER A 7 -40.84 -29.19 -21.17
C SER A 7 -39.67 -28.44 -20.54
N ALA A 8 -38.49 -28.61 -21.14
CA ALA A 8 -37.27 -27.92 -20.77
C ALA A 8 -37.34 -26.48 -21.28
N ALA A 9 -37.26 -25.50 -20.38
CA ALA A 9 -37.02 -24.10 -20.74
C ALA A 9 -35.52 -23.84 -20.58
N LEU A 10 -34.82 -23.74 -21.71
CA LEU A 10 -33.44 -23.29 -21.78
C LEU A 10 -33.41 -21.77 -21.55
N ALA A 11 -33.13 -21.34 -20.32
CA ALA A 11 -32.92 -19.93 -20.02
C ALA A 11 -31.50 -19.53 -20.45
N ALA A 12 -31.39 -18.88 -21.60
CA ALA A 12 -30.16 -18.22 -22.02
C ALA A 12 -29.98 -16.94 -21.17
N ALA A 13 -29.19 -17.02 -20.10
CA ALA A 13 -28.74 -15.84 -19.38
C ALA A 13 -27.67 -15.14 -20.22
N MET A 14 -28.04 -14.07 -20.92
CA MET A 14 -27.06 -13.17 -21.54
C MET A 14 -26.32 -12.41 -20.42
N VAL A 15 -25.11 -12.85 -20.08
CA VAL A 15 -24.20 -12.04 -19.25
C VAL A 15 -23.68 -10.92 -20.14
N VAL A 16 -24.16 -9.70 -19.90
CA VAL A 16 -23.57 -8.49 -20.49
C VAL A 16 -22.22 -8.29 -19.79
N THR A 17 -21.17 -8.90 -20.32
CA THR A 17 -19.80 -8.52 -19.96
C THR A 17 -19.53 -7.16 -20.57
N SER A 18 -19.72 -6.08 -19.80
CA SER A 18 -19.25 -4.76 -20.19
C SER A 18 -17.72 -4.79 -20.25
N VAL A 19 -17.18 -4.90 -21.46
CA VAL A 19 -15.76 -4.66 -21.73
C VAL A 19 -15.50 -3.16 -21.57
N PHE A 20 -15.07 -2.74 -20.39
CA PHE A 20 -14.51 -1.40 -20.23
C PHE A 20 -13.14 -1.38 -20.90
N SER A 21 -12.98 -0.46 -21.85
CA SER A 21 -11.77 -0.24 -22.62
C SER A 21 -10.57 -0.06 -21.70
N THR A 22 -9.60 -0.97 -21.78
CA THR A 22 -8.26 -0.73 -21.26
C THR A 22 -7.66 0.41 -22.08
N THR A 23 -7.61 1.63 -21.54
CA THR A 23 -6.69 2.63 -22.08
C THR A 23 -5.28 2.14 -21.76
N SER A 24 -4.64 1.49 -22.72
CA SER A 24 -3.19 1.38 -22.71
C SER A 24 -2.64 2.80 -22.72
N VAL A 25 -1.78 3.12 -21.76
CA VAL A 25 -0.90 4.29 -21.87
C VAL A 25 0.05 3.98 -23.03
N ALA A 26 -0.31 4.46 -24.23
CA ALA A 26 0.58 4.43 -25.38
C ALA A 26 1.65 5.49 -25.18
N GLY A 27 2.88 5.07 -24.88
CA GLY A 27 3.96 6.02 -24.62
C GLY A 27 5.28 5.44 -24.11
N ALA A 28 5.70 4.27 -24.57
CA ALA A 28 7.10 3.87 -24.56
C ALA A 28 7.29 2.85 -25.68
N ALA A 29 8.29 3.02 -26.54
CA ALA A 29 8.70 1.96 -27.45
C ALA A 29 9.11 0.76 -26.59
N GLU A 30 8.34 -0.31 -26.65
CA GLU A 30 8.57 -1.51 -25.87
C GLU A 30 9.80 -2.20 -26.45
N ASN A 31 10.96 -1.95 -25.82
CA ASN A 31 12.04 -2.92 -25.91
C ASN A 31 11.55 -4.15 -25.16
N GLU A 32 10.95 -5.09 -25.90
CA GLU A 32 10.41 -6.38 -25.48
C GLU A 32 11.53 -7.26 -24.89
N THR A 33 12.10 -6.79 -23.79
CA THR A 33 12.71 -7.66 -22.79
C THR A 33 11.54 -8.34 -22.10
N ALA A 34 11.45 -9.67 -22.25
CA ALA A 34 10.40 -10.47 -21.64
C ALA A 34 10.21 -10.02 -20.18
N VAL A 35 9.08 -9.39 -19.88
CA VAL A 35 8.77 -8.93 -18.52
C VAL A 35 8.66 -10.19 -17.64
N PRO A 36 9.61 -10.44 -16.73
CA PRO A 36 9.77 -11.75 -16.08
C PRO A 36 8.60 -12.12 -15.15
N TYR A 37 7.68 -11.19 -14.94
CA TYR A 37 6.56 -11.31 -14.01
C TYR A 37 5.22 -10.93 -14.66
N GLY A 38 5.15 -10.98 -15.99
CA GLY A 38 3.95 -10.64 -16.72
C GLY A 38 3.58 -9.15 -16.68
N LYS A 39 2.54 -8.81 -17.44
CA LYS A 39 1.99 -7.46 -17.51
C LYS A 39 1.25 -7.11 -16.21
N VAL A 40 1.34 -5.84 -15.80
CA VAL A 40 0.52 -5.33 -14.69
C VAL A 40 -0.94 -5.22 -15.15
N THR A 41 -1.84 -5.83 -14.39
CA THR A 41 -3.29 -5.73 -14.58
C THR A 41 -3.94 -4.95 -13.45
N VAL A 42 -5.11 -4.39 -13.76
CA VAL A 42 -6.02 -3.78 -12.80
C VAL A 42 -7.34 -4.51 -12.95
N GLU A 43 -7.81 -5.12 -11.89
CA GLU A 43 -9.06 -5.86 -11.83
C GLU A 43 -9.95 -5.21 -10.77
N GLN A 44 -11.15 -4.78 -11.16
CA GLN A 44 -12.13 -4.24 -10.24
C GLN A 44 -13.36 -5.14 -10.21
N LYS A 45 -13.77 -5.52 -9.00
CA LYS A 45 -14.98 -6.29 -8.76
C LYS A 45 -15.65 -5.75 -7.50
N ASP A 46 -16.89 -5.32 -7.61
CA ASP A 46 -17.66 -4.70 -6.52
C ASP A 46 -16.87 -3.55 -5.87
N ASN A 47 -16.72 -3.57 -4.55
CA ASN A 47 -15.91 -2.62 -3.79
C ASN A 47 -14.44 -3.04 -3.66
N THR A 48 -13.93 -3.90 -4.54
CA THR A 48 -12.55 -4.39 -4.49
C THR A 48 -11.79 -4.04 -5.77
N VAL A 49 -10.56 -3.55 -5.62
CA VAL A 49 -9.63 -3.28 -6.72
C VAL A 49 -8.32 -4.01 -6.45
N THR A 50 -7.90 -4.86 -7.38
CA THR A 50 -6.61 -5.55 -7.33
C THR A 50 -5.69 -5.02 -8.42
N ILE A 51 -4.49 -4.60 -8.03
CA ILE A 51 -3.46 -4.12 -8.95
C ILE A 51 -2.23 -5.00 -8.77
N GLY A 52 -1.69 -5.52 -9.87
CA GLY A 52 -0.44 -6.27 -9.79
C GLY A 52 -0.12 -7.12 -11.00
N ASN A 53 0.86 -7.99 -10.82
CA ASN A 53 1.32 -8.94 -11.83
C ASN A 53 1.70 -10.28 -11.17
N ASP A 54 2.52 -11.11 -11.82
CA ASP A 54 2.89 -12.43 -11.30
C ASP A 54 3.90 -12.38 -10.15
N ALA A 55 4.53 -11.23 -9.88
CA ALA A 55 5.45 -11.05 -8.76
C ALA A 55 4.78 -10.47 -7.52
N ILE A 56 3.97 -9.42 -7.68
CA ILE A 56 3.38 -8.70 -6.57
C ILE A 56 1.97 -8.23 -6.92
N LYS A 57 1.05 -8.39 -5.97
CA LYS A 57 -0.34 -7.95 -6.08
C LYS A 57 -0.76 -7.22 -4.82
N ARG A 58 -1.59 -6.19 -4.99
CA ARG A 58 -2.19 -5.44 -3.89
C ARG A 58 -3.68 -5.32 -4.11
N THR A 59 -4.44 -5.65 -3.09
CA THR A 59 -5.91 -5.61 -3.08
C THR A 59 -6.37 -4.48 -2.17
N PHE A 60 -7.24 -3.63 -2.71
CA PHE A 60 -7.85 -2.51 -2.01
C PHE A 60 -9.35 -2.73 -1.88
N SER A 61 -9.91 -2.34 -0.75
CA SER A 61 -11.33 -2.05 -0.58
C SER A 61 -11.60 -0.58 -0.91
N THR A 62 -12.72 -0.32 -1.58
CA THR A 62 -13.30 1.00 -1.84
C THR A 62 -14.64 1.20 -1.11
N ALA A 63 -14.95 0.31 -0.16
CA ALA A 63 -16.13 0.44 0.69
C ALA A 63 -16.09 1.75 1.50
N ASP A 64 -17.27 2.22 1.93
CA ASP A 64 -17.41 3.38 2.82
C ASP A 64 -16.74 4.67 2.32
N LYS A 65 -16.52 4.78 1.00
CA LYS A 65 -15.82 5.90 0.35
C LYS A 65 -14.38 6.09 0.87
N LYS A 66 -13.77 5.04 1.45
CA LYS A 66 -12.36 5.01 1.88
C LYS A 66 -11.61 4.01 1.00
N LEU A 67 -10.38 4.34 0.64
CA LEU A 67 -9.46 3.37 0.04
C LEU A 67 -8.65 2.73 1.17
N SER A 68 -8.72 1.42 1.31
CA SER A 68 -7.95 0.69 2.31
C SER A 68 -7.37 -0.58 1.71
N THR A 69 -6.07 -0.83 1.91
CA THR A 69 -5.49 -2.12 1.55
C THR A 69 -6.03 -3.22 2.42
N THR A 70 -6.50 -4.29 1.79
CA THR A 70 -6.91 -5.52 2.47
C THR A 70 -5.77 -6.54 2.46
N GLU A 71 -4.97 -6.56 1.40
CA GLU A 71 -3.93 -7.58 1.21
C GLU A 71 -2.80 -7.10 0.28
N ILE A 72 -1.57 -7.50 0.58
CA ILE A 72 -0.44 -7.48 -0.36
C ILE A 72 0.13 -8.88 -0.45
N VAL A 73 0.16 -9.45 -1.65
CA VAL A 73 0.82 -10.74 -1.92
C VAL A 73 2.12 -10.46 -2.65
N ASN A 74 3.26 -10.69 -2.00
CA ASN A 74 4.60 -10.56 -2.57
C ASN A 74 5.24 -11.93 -2.77
N LYS A 75 5.31 -12.39 -4.01
CA LYS A 75 5.94 -13.68 -4.38
C LYS A 75 7.45 -13.59 -4.56
N ARG A 76 8.05 -12.41 -4.39
CA ARG A 76 9.50 -12.20 -4.52
C ARG A 76 10.28 -12.58 -3.25
N THR A 77 9.61 -12.93 -2.17
CA THR A 77 10.23 -13.20 -0.86
C THR A 77 10.86 -14.58 -0.72
N GLY A 78 10.96 -15.36 -1.82
CA GLY A 78 11.41 -16.75 -1.80
C GLY A 78 10.33 -17.69 -1.22
N GLY A 79 10.23 -18.92 -1.75
CA GLY A 79 9.19 -19.87 -1.37
C GLY A 79 7.80 -19.56 -1.96
N GLU A 80 6.73 -19.89 -1.24
CA GLU A 80 5.31 -19.75 -1.67
C GLU A 80 4.82 -18.28 -1.77
N GLY A 81 5.68 -17.31 -1.48
CA GLY A 81 5.32 -15.89 -1.37
C GLY A 81 4.79 -15.52 0.01
N THR A 82 4.82 -14.22 0.31
CA THR A 82 4.36 -13.65 1.57
C THR A 82 3.07 -12.89 1.35
N THR A 83 2.10 -13.12 2.24
CA THR A 83 0.82 -12.40 2.27
C THR A 83 0.82 -11.47 3.48
N PHE A 84 0.73 -10.18 3.23
CA PHE A 84 0.62 -9.15 4.26
C PHE A 84 -0.83 -8.70 4.34
N THR A 85 -1.45 -8.91 5.51
CA THR A 85 -2.78 -8.38 5.84
C THR A 85 -2.58 -7.21 6.81
N PRO A 86 -2.88 -5.96 6.39
CA PRO A 86 -2.79 -4.82 7.30
C PRO A 86 -3.66 -5.03 8.54
N GLN A 87 -3.11 -4.78 9.72
CA GLN A 87 -3.86 -4.86 10.98
C GLN A 87 -4.63 -3.56 11.24
N GLU A 88 -5.54 -3.58 12.21
CA GLU A 88 -6.18 -2.37 12.71
C GLU A 88 -5.12 -1.33 13.11
N GLY A 89 -5.30 -0.07 12.69
CA GLY A 89 -4.28 0.98 12.84
C GLY A 89 -3.22 1.04 11.74
N SER A 90 -3.18 0.10 10.78
CA SER A 90 -2.33 0.19 9.57
C SER A 90 -2.91 1.13 8.52
N GLU A 91 -3.44 2.27 8.95
CA GLU A 91 -4.16 3.21 8.09
C GLU A 91 -3.26 3.71 6.97
N GLU A 92 -3.67 3.44 5.74
CA GLU A 92 -2.96 3.83 4.55
C GLU A 92 -3.05 5.35 4.32
N PHE A 93 -1.95 5.91 3.78
CA PHE A 93 -1.72 7.33 3.55
C PHE A 93 -2.96 8.08 3.03
N VAL A 94 -3.26 9.21 3.68
CA VAL A 94 -4.30 10.14 3.22
C VAL A 94 -3.78 10.85 1.97
N VAL A 95 -4.13 10.36 0.77
CA VAL A 95 -3.85 11.09 -0.49
C VAL A 95 -4.83 12.26 -0.58
N LYS A 96 -4.39 13.43 -0.16
CA LYS A 96 -5.15 14.67 -0.39
C LYS A 96 -4.99 15.08 -1.85
N THR A 97 -6.02 14.84 -2.67
CA THR A 97 -6.08 15.43 -4.00
C THR A 97 -6.39 16.93 -3.87
N THR A 98 -5.60 17.77 -4.52
CA THR A 98 -5.74 19.22 -4.44
C THR A 98 -6.96 19.68 -5.23
N LYS A 99 -8.12 19.82 -4.57
CA LYS A 99 -9.17 20.74 -5.07
C LYS A 99 -9.80 21.64 -4.03
N GLU A 100 -9.52 21.48 -2.73
CA GLU A 100 -9.84 22.52 -1.75
C GLU A 100 -8.75 22.60 -0.69
N GLN A 101 -8.33 23.82 -0.36
CA GLN A 101 -7.47 24.11 0.78
C GLN A 101 -8.28 23.87 2.06
N LYS A 102 -8.52 22.60 2.40
CA LYS A 102 -8.96 22.24 3.74
C LYS A 102 -7.85 22.68 4.71
N GLY A 103 -8.25 23.37 5.77
CA GLY A 103 -7.34 23.79 6.84
C GLY A 103 -6.46 22.64 7.32
N SER A 104 -5.31 22.98 7.91
CA SER A 104 -4.39 21.99 8.48
C SER A 104 -5.18 21.00 9.32
N ILE A 105 -4.99 19.70 9.06
CA ILE A 105 -5.58 18.68 9.92
C ILE A 105 -4.76 18.72 11.21
N THR A 106 -5.34 19.30 12.25
CA THR A 106 -4.77 19.24 13.61
C THR A 106 -5.17 17.90 14.20
N LEU A 107 -4.28 16.92 14.09
CA LEU A 107 -4.33 15.73 14.94
C LEU A 107 -3.54 16.04 16.21
N GLU A 108 -4.07 15.65 17.37
CA GLU A 108 -3.28 15.68 18.59
C GLU A 108 -2.09 14.73 18.42
N ALA A 109 -0.90 15.22 18.74
CA ALA A 109 0.28 14.37 18.79
C ALA A 109 0.09 13.32 19.89
N ILE A 110 0.39 12.06 19.57
CA ILE A 110 0.42 11.00 20.59
C ILE A 110 1.43 11.43 21.68
N ASN A 111 1.02 11.32 22.95
CA ASN A 111 1.95 11.57 24.05
C ASN A 111 3.10 10.53 23.99
N ARG A 112 4.34 11.01 23.93
CA ARG A 112 5.56 10.21 23.85
C ARG A 112 6.29 10.11 25.20
N ASP A 113 5.70 10.61 26.28
CA ASP A 113 6.24 10.47 27.62
C ASP A 113 6.51 8.99 27.92
N GLY A 114 7.73 8.69 28.37
CA GLY A 114 8.18 7.33 28.68
C GLY A 114 8.58 6.47 27.47
N TRP A 115 8.54 7.00 26.25
CA TRP A 115 9.06 6.29 25.08
C TRP A 115 10.59 6.39 25.04
N THR A 116 11.23 5.30 24.58
CA THR A 116 12.67 5.24 24.37
C THR A 116 12.95 5.01 22.90
N ALA A 117 13.75 5.90 22.30
CA ALA A 117 14.26 5.72 20.95
C ALA A 117 15.68 5.13 20.99
N THR A 118 15.94 4.14 20.14
CA THR A 118 17.27 3.55 19.92
C THR A 118 17.59 3.58 18.43
N ALA A 119 18.83 3.91 18.09
CA ALA A 119 19.34 3.85 16.72
C ALA A 119 20.69 3.14 16.71
N ASP A 120 20.97 2.40 15.65
CA ASP A 120 22.26 1.75 15.38
C ASP A 120 23.31 2.75 14.86
N SER A 121 22.87 3.93 14.40
CA SER A 121 23.73 5.04 13.98
C SER A 121 23.20 6.38 14.50
N TYR A 122 24.11 7.21 14.98
CA TYR A 122 23.85 8.58 15.39
C TYR A 122 25.13 9.41 15.28
N GLN A 123 25.02 10.69 14.96
CA GLN A 123 26.18 11.58 14.95
C GLN A 123 26.75 11.81 16.37
N ASN A 124 25.87 12.04 17.35
CA ASN A 124 26.20 12.27 18.75
C ASN A 124 25.34 11.38 19.66
N ALA A 125 25.91 10.85 20.74
CA ALA A 125 25.19 10.02 21.70
C ALA A 125 24.25 10.82 22.63
N SER A 126 24.50 12.13 22.77
CA SER A 126 23.72 13.07 23.57
C SER A 126 23.85 14.48 23.01
N GLY A 127 22.96 15.38 23.40
CA GLY A 127 22.94 16.77 22.95
C GLY A 127 21.63 17.16 22.25
N ASP A 128 21.29 18.44 22.32
CA ASP A 128 19.93 18.89 22.07
C ASP A 128 19.53 19.03 20.61
N SER A 129 20.47 19.17 19.67
CA SER A 129 20.12 19.60 18.31
C SER A 129 20.42 18.59 17.21
N ASP A 130 21.47 17.77 17.35
CA ASP A 130 21.98 17.00 16.22
C ASP A 130 22.54 15.63 16.65
N GLY A 131 21.82 14.56 16.31
CA GLY A 131 22.36 13.21 16.33
C GLY A 131 21.60 12.18 17.19
N PRO A 132 21.31 12.43 18.48
CA PRO A 132 20.75 11.41 19.36
C PRO A 132 19.39 10.87 18.92
N ALA A 133 19.16 9.57 19.13
CA ALA A 133 17.86 8.94 18.83
C ALA A 133 16.70 9.58 19.62
N SER A 134 16.96 10.07 20.83
CA SER A 134 15.97 10.76 21.67
C SER A 134 15.39 12.01 21.04
N ASN A 135 16.13 12.68 20.14
CA ASN A 135 15.66 13.89 19.47
C ASN A 135 14.49 13.62 18.51
N LEU A 136 14.25 12.35 18.15
CA LEU A 136 13.03 11.96 17.41
C LEU A 136 11.75 12.17 18.24
N LEU A 137 11.84 12.14 19.57
CA LEU A 137 10.70 12.07 20.49
C LEU A 137 10.53 13.31 21.36
N ASP A 138 11.47 14.25 21.33
CA ASP A 138 11.54 15.37 22.28
C ASP A 138 10.57 16.52 21.98
N GLY A 139 9.83 16.45 20.87
CA GLY A 139 8.82 17.43 20.47
C GLY A 139 9.38 18.78 20.02
N ARG A 140 10.70 18.87 19.79
CA ARG A 140 11.38 20.08 19.33
C ARG A 140 11.58 20.02 17.82
N THR A 141 11.40 21.15 17.15
CA THR A 141 11.57 21.26 15.69
C THR A 141 12.99 21.60 15.27
N GLU A 142 13.79 22.03 16.24
CA GLU A 142 15.18 22.45 16.16
C GLU A 142 16.17 21.33 16.52
N SER A 143 15.65 20.15 16.84
CA SER A 143 16.41 18.95 17.15
C SER A 143 16.10 17.85 16.14
N ILE A 144 17.15 17.10 15.78
CA ILE A 144 17.01 15.94 14.89
C ILE A 144 17.82 14.76 15.42
N TRP A 145 17.31 13.57 15.16
CA TRP A 145 18.15 12.39 15.00
C TRP A 145 18.72 12.39 13.57
N HIS A 146 20.00 12.07 13.42
CA HIS A 146 20.59 11.77 12.12
C HIS A 146 21.72 10.75 12.29
N SER A 147 21.92 9.92 11.27
CA SER A 147 23.02 8.96 11.22
C SER A 147 24.40 9.65 11.22
N ASN A 148 25.42 8.92 11.64
CA ASN A 148 26.80 9.37 11.62
C ASN A 148 27.26 9.65 10.18
N TYR A 149 27.78 10.87 9.93
CA TYR A 149 28.34 11.27 8.64
C TYR A 149 29.86 11.53 8.69
N GLY A 150 30.48 11.39 9.86
CA GLY A 150 31.91 11.61 10.11
C GLY A 150 32.84 10.48 9.62
N GLY A 151 32.30 9.43 9.01
CA GLY A 151 33.09 8.37 8.35
C GLY A 151 34.01 7.61 9.31
N GLY A 152 33.47 6.60 10.01
CA GLY A 152 34.33 5.67 10.76
C GLY A 152 33.55 4.59 11.51
N TRP A 153 33.66 3.35 11.04
CA TRP A 153 33.48 2.17 11.89
C TRP A 153 34.52 2.25 13.02
N THR A 154 34.06 2.35 14.26
CA THR A 154 34.86 1.95 15.43
C THR A 154 34.18 0.72 16.01
N ARG A 155 34.87 -0.42 15.88
CA ARG A 155 34.59 -1.63 16.66
C ARG A 155 35.08 -1.44 18.09
#